data_AF-A0A8H3H9S8-F1
#
_entry.id   AF-A0A8H3H9S8-F1
#
_cell.length_a   1.000
_cell.length_b   1.000
_cell.length_c   1.000
_cell.angle_alpha   90.00
_cell.angle_beta   90.00
_cell.angle_gamma   90.00
#
_symmetry.space_group_name_H-M   'P 1'
#
loop_
_entity.id
_entity.type
_entity.pdbx_description
1 polymer ?
#
loop_
_entity_poly.entity_id
_entity_poly.type
_entity_poly.pdbx_seq_one_letter_code
_entity_poly.pdbx_strand_id
1 'polypeptide(L)' 'MKIERLRVRPRKAVVNTPCAAELATMLGCWASSGDIKSAGACAEAAKVLHDCMKTSGGKRKDPKPTINYHLARLAKRN' A
#
# COMPACT_ATOMS: atom_id res chain seq x y z
N MET A 1 0.22 6.15 36.88
CA MET A 1 -0.67 5.90 35.72
C MET A 1 -1.02 4.42 35.71
N LYS A 2 -2.29 4.04 35.88
CA LYS A 2 -2.74 2.64 35.87
C LYS A 2 -3.32 2.33 34.49
N ILE A 3 -2.79 1.32 33.80
CA ILE A 3 -3.29 0.87 32.50
C ILE A 3 -4.26 -0.27 32.73
N GLU A 4 -5.55 -0.07 32.44
CA GLU A 4 -6.58 -1.11 32.65
C GLU A 4 -6.50 -2.26 31.65
N ARG A 5 -6.09 -1.98 30.41
CA ARG A 5 -5.94 -2.97 29.34
C ARG A 5 -4.69 -2.69 28.50
N LEU A 6 -3.70 -3.57 28.60
CA LEU A 6 -2.49 -3.47 27.81
C LEU A 6 -2.77 -3.89 26.36
N ARG A 7 -2.90 -2.91 25.45
CA ARG A 7 -3.18 -3.13 24.03
C ARG A 7 -2.45 -2.12 23.16
N VAL A 8 -1.93 -2.58 22.02
CA VAL A 8 -1.44 -1.72 20.94
C VAL A 8 -2.60 -1.32 20.03
N ARG A 9 -2.76 -0.01 19.83
CA ARG A 9 -3.69 0.54 18.84
C ARG A 9 -3.18 0.18 17.44
N PRO A 10 -3.95 -0.55 16.61
CA PRO A 10 -3.49 -0.91 15.28
C PRO A 10 -3.21 0.37 14.49
N ARG A 11 -1.99 0.49 13.98
CA ARG A 11 -1.66 1.55 13.03
C ARG A 11 -2.40 1.28 11.73
N LYS A 12 -2.77 2.33 11.00
CA LYS A 12 -3.18 2.19 9.60
C LYS A 12 -1.97 1.59 8.87
N ALA A 13 -2.04 0.32 8.50
CA ALA A 13 -0.99 -0.29 7.71
C ALA A 13 -0.84 0.51 6.42
N VAL A 14 0.40 0.75 6.00
CA VAL A 14 0.65 1.34 4.69
C VAL A 14 0.04 0.38 3.67
N VAL A 15 -1.01 0.84 2.99
CA VAL A 15 -1.62 0.06 1.93
C VAL A 15 -0.57 -0.07 0.84
N ASN A 16 -0.03 -1.27 0.65
CA ASN A 16 0.87 -1.53 -0.46
C ASN A 16 0.02 -1.55 -1.74
N THR A 17 -0.08 -0.40 -2.39
CA THR A 17 -0.74 -0.25 -3.68
C THR A 17 0.25 -0.61 -4.78
N PRO A 18 0.16 -1.81 -5.39
CA PRO A 18 1.04 -2.15 -6.49
C PRO A 18 0.86 -1.15 -7.63
N CYS A 19 1.95 -0.87 -8.36
CA CYS A 19 1.95 0.03 -9.52
C CYS A 19 1.69 1.52 -9.22
N ALA A 20 1.64 1.94 -7.96
CA ALA A 20 1.42 3.34 -7.61
C ALA A 20 2.55 4.28 -8.10
N ALA A 21 3.80 3.80 -8.09
CA ALA A 21 4.93 4.55 -8.63
C ALA A 21 4.80 4.77 -10.14
N GLU A 22 4.50 3.70 -10.89
CA GLU A 22 4.33 3.76 -12.35
C GLU A 22 3.10 4.59 -12.77
N LEU A 23 2.06 4.60 -11.94
CA LEU A 23 0.94 5.48 -12.16
C LEU A 23 1.35 6.94 -11.94
N ALA A 24 2.11 7.24 -10.90
CA ALA A 24 2.58 8.60 -10.61
C ALA A 24 3.51 9.13 -11.71
N THR A 25 4.37 8.30 -12.29
CA THR A 25 5.24 8.69 -13.41
C THR A 25 4.42 9.03 -14.65
N MET A 26 3.41 8.22 -14.98
CA MET A 26 2.50 8.47 -16.10
C MET A 26 1.67 9.75 -15.91
N LEU A 27 1.14 9.98 -14.70
CA LEU A 27 0.45 11.24 -14.35
C LEU A 27 1.39 12.45 -14.43
N GLY A 28 2.64 12.31 -14.00
CA GLY A 28 3.66 13.36 -14.13
C GLY A 28 3.95 13.69 -15.59
N CYS A 29 3.99 12.67 -16.46
CA CYS A 29 4.16 12.87 -17.90
C CYS A 29 2.97 13.59 -18.53
N TRP A 30 1.74 13.27 -18.14
CA TRP A 30 0.55 14.00 -18.59
C TRP A 30 0.60 15.47 -18.17
N ALA A 31 1.02 15.73 -16.93
CA ALA A 31 1.13 17.09 -16.41
C ALA A 31 2.19 17.93 -17.13
N SER A 32 3.30 17.32 -17.58
CA SER A 32 4.38 18.04 -18.26
C SER A 32 4.16 18.20 -19.77
N SER A 33 3.59 17.20 -20.43
CA SER A 33 3.50 17.15 -21.90
C SER A 33 2.12 17.46 -22.48
N GLY A 34 1.06 17.35 -21.67
CA GLY A 34 -0.33 17.45 -22.15
C GLY A 34 -0.80 16.25 -22.99
N ASP A 35 0.00 15.17 -23.09
CA ASP A 35 -0.36 13.94 -23.82
C ASP A 35 -1.31 13.04 -23.01
N ILE A 36 -2.56 13.49 -22.84
CA ILE A 36 -3.59 12.78 -22.04
C ILE A 36 -3.91 11.39 -22.61
N LYS A 37 -3.71 11.18 -23.92
CA LYS A 37 -4.00 9.90 -24.57
C LYS A 37 -2.83 8.92 -24.49
N SER A 38 -1.67 9.34 -23.95
CA SER A 38 -0.44 8.54 -23.91
C SER A 38 -0.06 7.97 -25.28
N ALA A 39 -0.33 8.72 -26.34
CA ALA A 39 -0.08 8.27 -27.72
C ALA A 39 1.27 8.76 -28.26
N GLY A 40 1.89 9.74 -27.59
CA GLY A 40 3.17 10.32 -27.95
C GLY A 40 4.20 10.13 -26.83
N ALA A 41 4.60 11.24 -26.20
CA ALA A 41 5.67 11.27 -25.21
C ALA A 41 5.39 10.37 -23.99
N CYS A 42 4.12 10.15 -23.63
CA CYS A 42 3.75 9.34 -22.46
C CYS A 42 3.45 7.87 -22.78
N ALA A 43 3.73 7.41 -24.00
CA ALA A 43 3.46 6.03 -24.42
C ALA A 43 4.30 5.00 -23.64
N GLU A 44 5.55 5.31 -23.34
CA GLU A 44 6.42 4.42 -22.56
C GLU A 44 5.94 4.30 -21.11
N ALA A 45 5.65 5.42 -20.45
CA ALA A 45 5.12 5.42 -19.08
C ALA A 45 3.80 4.64 -18.98
N ALA A 46 2.93 4.71 -20.00
CA ALA A 46 1.71 3.92 -20.07
C ALA A 46 1.98 2.40 -20.22
N LYS A 47 2.98 2.01 -21.02
CA LYS A 47 3.38 0.59 -21.16
C LYS A 47 3.89 0.02 -19.84
N VAL A 48 4.75 0.74 -19.13
CA VAL A 48 5.30 0.29 -17.84
C VAL A 48 4.19 0.10 -16.80
N LEU A 49 3.24 1.04 -16.72
CA LEU A 49 2.06 0.90 -15.86
C LEU A 49 1.24 -0.34 -16.24
N HIS A 50 0.99 -0.55 -17.53
CA HIS A 50 0.20 -1.68 -18.02
C HIS A 50 0.87 -3.03 -17.67
N ASP A 51 2.18 -3.14 -17.84
CA ASP A 51 2.95 -4.34 -17.50
C ASP A 51 2.95 -4.63 -15.99
N CYS A 52 3.04 -3.58 -15.17
CA CYS A 52 2.87 -3.71 -13.73
C CYS A 52 1.46 -4.20 -13.37
N MET A 53 0.42 -3.63 -13.95
CA MET A 53 -0.97 -4.01 -13.66
C MET A 53 -1.24 -5.47 -14.06
N LYS A 54 -0.69 -5.91 -15.21
CA LYS A 54 -0.80 -7.30 -15.69
C LYS A 54 -0.18 -8.32 -14.71
N THR A 55 0.90 -7.96 -14.02
CA THR A 55 1.62 -8.85 -13.10
C THR A 55 1.15 -8.77 -11.66
N SER A 56 0.56 -7.64 -11.26
CA SER A 56 0.20 -7.33 -9.87
C SER A 56 -1.04 -8.04 -9.30
N GLY A 57 -1.60 -9.01 -10.02
CA GLY A 57 -2.84 -9.72 -9.67
C GLY A 57 -2.90 -10.19 -8.20
N GLY A 58 -3.77 -9.53 -7.42
CA GLY A 58 -4.36 -10.00 -6.16
C GLY A 58 -3.41 -10.62 -5.12
N LYS A 59 -2.48 -9.83 -4.55
CA LYS A 59 -1.74 -10.32 -3.37
C LYS A 59 -2.71 -10.62 -2.22
N ARG A 60 -2.57 -11.80 -1.62
CA ARG A 60 -3.33 -12.21 -0.43
C ARG A 60 -3.08 -11.20 0.69
N LYS A 61 -4.13 -10.85 1.43
CA LYS A 61 -4.00 -9.98 2.61
C LYS A 61 -3.04 -10.62 3.60
N ASP A 62 -2.03 -9.87 4.03
CA ASP A 62 -1.14 -10.32 5.08
C ASP A 62 -1.95 -10.68 6.34
N PRO A 63 -1.58 -11.77 7.04
CA PRO A 63 -2.24 -12.16 8.26
C PRO A 63 -2.10 -11.05 9.32
N LYS A 64 -3.20 -10.78 10.03
CA LYS A 64 -3.21 -9.75 11.08
C LYS A 64 -2.30 -10.16 12.24
N PRO A 65 -1.47 -9.26 12.79
CA PRO A 65 -0.61 -9.57 13.93
C PRO A 65 -1.44 -9.85 15.18
N THR A 66 -1.07 -10.88 15.94
CA THR A 66 -1.75 -11.33 17.17
C THR A 66 -1.21 -10.68 18.45
N ILE A 67 -0.44 -9.60 18.35
CA ILE A 67 0.24 -8.95 19.49
C ILE A 67 -0.70 -8.64 20.68
N ASN A 68 -1.92 -8.16 20.40
CA ASN A 68 -2.89 -7.81 21.43
C ASN A 68 -3.42 -9.02 22.21
N TYR A 69 -3.41 -10.22 21.60
CA TYR A 69 -3.74 -11.45 22.29
C TYR A 69 -2.67 -11.80 23.33
N HIS A 70 -1.39 -11.70 22.95
CA HIS A 70 -0.28 -12.01 23.86
C HIS A 70 -0.14 -11.00 25.00
N LEU A 71 -0.32 -9.70 24.73
CA LEU A 71 -0.29 -8.65 25.75
C LEU A 71 -1.40 -8.81 26.79
N ALA A 72 -2.61 -9.17 26.36
CA ALA A 72 -3.73 -9.43 27.26
C ALA A 72 -3.49 -10.64 28.17
N ARG A 73 -2.75 -11.66 27.69
CA ARG A 73 -2.39 -12.83 28.49
C ARG A 73 -1.31 -12.52 29.52
N LEU A 74 -0.29 -11.75 29.14
CA LEU A 74 0.80 -11.35 30.04
C LEU A 74 0.32 -10.40 31.14
N ALA A 75 -0.59 -9.48 30.81
CA ALA A 75 -1.16 -8.54 31.77
C ALA A 75 -1.98 -9.18 32.91
N LYS A 76 -2.30 -10.47 32.83
CA LYS A 76 -3.00 -11.24 33.89
C LYS A 76 -2.06 -11.99 34.83
N ARG A 77 -0.78 -12.10 34.47
CA ARG A 77 0.21 -12.93 35.18
C ARG A 77 1.09 -12.13 36.14
N ASN A 78 1.01 -10.81 36.07
CA ASN A 78 1.53 -9.84 37.04
C ASN A 78 0.34 -9.20 37.78
#